data_AF-A0A7W1Z2Y9-F1
#
_entry.id   AF-A0A7W1Z2Y9-F1
#
_cell.length_a   1.000
_cell.length_b   1.000
_cell.length_c   1.000
_cell.angle_alpha   90.00
_cell.angle_beta   90.00
_cell.angle_gamma   90.00
#
_symmetry.space_group_name_H-M   'P 1'
#
loop_
_entity.id
_entity.type
_entity.pdbx_description
1 polymer ?
#
loop_
_entity_poly.entity_id
_entity_poly.type
_entity_poly.pdbx_seq_one_letter_code
_entity_poly.pdbx_strand_id
1 'polypeptide(L)'
;MYPLTFTKTHFIYVGGEDDSCTASNPNVVFDVRPVNVNGQYLARAFFPNEQRSSRNVLVDNSSFQLDPNGKLSLRGILRHELGHTIGFRHEHTRPDSGACFEDNNWRPLTSYDAFSVMHYPQCNGKGDWALTLTNIDNNGAACLYGPAQGFTIDTSICQGPEEPPGPIACGPKTETVVGQSVAKNAEQTYGPFVVVPGTLVEVVMHGEANPGDPDLYVRFNQDPTTTAYDCRPYLSGAEEKCVLDVPTNGTAVHVKVRGYSAAHFNLTVTHTPTH
;
A
#
# COMPACT_ATOMS: atom_id res chain seq x y z
N MET A 1 -19.18 23.51 -12.70
CA MET A 1 -18.47 23.00 -11.51
C MET A 1 -19.52 22.51 -10.53
N TYR A 2 -19.50 21.22 -10.19
CA TYR A 2 -20.41 20.67 -9.18
C TYR A 2 -19.57 20.41 -7.92
N PRO A 3 -19.65 21.29 -6.90
CA PRO A 3 -18.86 21.11 -5.68
C PRO A 3 -19.39 19.92 -4.89
N LEU A 4 -18.47 19.11 -4.37
CA LEU A 4 -18.81 18.18 -3.31
C LEU A 4 -19.07 19.00 -2.04
N THR A 5 -20.18 18.72 -1.35
CA THR A 5 -20.58 19.49 -0.16
C THR A 5 -19.79 19.13 1.09
N PHE A 6 -18.90 18.14 1.00
CA PHE A 6 -18.12 17.60 2.11
C PHE A 6 -16.61 17.80 1.96
N THR A 7 -16.09 17.96 0.74
CA THR A 7 -14.65 18.08 0.49
C THR A 7 -14.31 19.24 -0.45
N LYS A 8 -13.08 19.77 -0.40
CA LYS A 8 -12.60 20.86 -1.29
C LYS A 8 -12.32 20.41 -2.73
N THR A 9 -12.68 19.18 -3.09
CA THR A 9 -12.52 18.64 -4.43
C THR A 9 -13.69 19.03 -5.33
N HIS A 10 -13.36 19.40 -6.57
CA HIS A 10 -14.33 19.82 -7.58
C HIS A 10 -14.13 19.04 -8.88
N PHE A 11 -15.20 18.47 -9.41
CA PHE A 11 -15.22 17.98 -10.79
C PHE A 11 -15.53 19.14 -11.73
N ILE A 12 -14.59 19.40 -12.65
CA ILE A 12 -14.68 20.45 -13.66
C ILE A 12 -14.82 19.78 -15.02
N TYR A 13 -15.97 19.99 -15.64
CA TYR A 13 -16.19 19.64 -17.03
C TYR A 13 -15.51 20.67 -17.93
N VAL A 14 -14.74 20.20 -18.90
CA VAL A 14 -13.97 21.03 -19.84
C VAL A 14 -14.55 20.82 -21.25
N GLY A 15 -15.68 21.48 -21.54
CA GLY A 15 -16.40 21.24 -22.80
C GLY A 15 -15.65 21.61 -24.08
N GLY A 16 -14.58 22.39 -23.98
CA GLY A 16 -13.68 22.64 -25.13
C GLY A 16 -12.94 21.38 -25.61
N GLU A 17 -12.95 20.30 -24.84
CA GLU A 17 -12.23 19.06 -25.13
C GLU A 17 -13.15 17.93 -25.63
N ASP A 18 -14.45 18.17 -25.81
CA ASP A 18 -15.44 17.15 -26.18
C ASP A 18 -15.13 16.48 -27.53
N ASP A 19 -14.74 17.27 -28.53
CA ASP A 19 -14.35 16.77 -29.86
C ASP A 19 -13.07 15.92 -29.82
N SER A 20 -12.31 15.99 -28.73
CA SER A 20 -11.07 15.24 -28.49
C SER A 20 -11.16 14.42 -27.18
N CYS A 21 -12.34 13.92 -26.83
CA CYS A 21 -12.56 13.08 -25.64
C CYS A 21 -11.95 11.68 -25.81
N THR A 22 -10.63 11.60 -25.65
CA THR A 22 -9.85 10.38 -25.86
C THR A 22 -8.89 10.12 -24.70
N ALA A 23 -8.45 8.86 -24.58
CA ALA A 23 -7.47 8.42 -23.59
C ALA A 23 -6.08 9.07 -23.74
N SER A 24 -5.85 9.80 -24.84
CA SER A 24 -4.58 10.47 -25.12
C SER A 24 -4.64 11.99 -24.89
N ASN A 25 -5.81 12.56 -24.58
CA ASN A 25 -5.96 14.00 -24.45
C ASN A 25 -5.30 14.53 -23.16
N PRO A 26 -4.21 15.32 -23.23
CA PRO A 26 -3.49 15.79 -22.06
C PRO A 26 -4.18 16.97 -21.34
N ASN A 27 -5.19 17.60 -21.95
CA ASN A 27 -5.88 18.77 -21.40
C ASN A 27 -6.91 18.44 -20.31
N VAL A 28 -7.19 17.15 -20.11
CA VAL A 28 -8.05 16.64 -19.04
C VAL A 28 -7.32 15.57 -18.22
N VAL A 29 -7.66 15.47 -16.93
CA VAL A 29 -7.11 14.43 -16.05
C VAL A 29 -7.72 13.07 -16.39
N PHE A 30 -9.03 13.06 -16.65
CA PHE A 30 -9.82 11.89 -17.06
C PHE A 30 -10.69 12.24 -18.27
N ASP A 31 -10.69 11.38 -19.29
CA ASP A 31 -11.75 11.38 -20.30
C ASP A 31 -12.97 10.61 -19.79
N VAL A 32 -14.17 11.11 -20.12
CA VAL A 32 -15.45 10.47 -19.78
C VAL A 32 -16.15 10.14 -21.09
N ARG A 33 -16.31 8.84 -21.39
CA ARG A 33 -16.84 8.44 -22.71
C ARG A 33 -17.73 7.19 -22.65
N PRO A 34 -18.75 7.13 -23.51
CA PRO A 34 -19.55 5.92 -23.64
C PRO A 34 -18.73 4.81 -24.32
N VAL A 35 -19.02 3.57 -23.95
CA VAL A 35 -18.48 2.36 -24.57
C VAL A 35 -19.61 1.35 -24.80
N ASN A 36 -19.36 0.37 -25.65
CA ASN A 36 -20.25 -0.79 -25.77
C ASN A 36 -19.43 -2.06 -25.53
N VAL A 37 -19.37 -2.47 -24.27
CA VAL A 37 -18.73 -3.72 -23.83
C VAL A 37 -19.77 -4.81 -23.57
N ASN A 38 -21.00 -4.64 -24.07
CA ASN A 38 -22.11 -5.58 -23.91
C ASN A 38 -22.40 -5.93 -22.44
N GLY A 39 -22.35 -4.93 -21.55
CA GLY A 39 -22.68 -5.11 -20.14
C GLY A 39 -21.67 -5.91 -19.31
N GLN A 40 -20.43 -6.11 -19.80
CA GLN A 40 -19.35 -6.68 -18.98
C GLN A 40 -19.09 -5.87 -17.70
N TYR A 41 -19.31 -4.56 -17.78
CA TYR A 41 -19.42 -3.65 -16.65
C TYR A 41 -20.44 -2.56 -17.01
N LEU A 42 -21.01 -1.90 -16.00
CA LEU A 42 -21.92 -0.78 -16.19
C LEU A 42 -21.14 0.54 -16.32
N ALA A 43 -20.11 0.72 -15.51
CA ALA A 43 -19.08 1.71 -15.73
C ALA A 43 -17.76 1.20 -15.15
N ARG A 44 -16.67 1.89 -15.47
CA ARG A 44 -15.35 1.63 -14.91
C ARG A 44 -14.52 2.89 -14.91
N ALA A 45 -13.85 3.15 -13.79
CA ALA A 45 -12.81 4.13 -13.63
C ALA A 45 -11.53 3.51 -13.06
N PHE A 46 -10.45 4.28 -13.14
CA PHE A 46 -9.14 3.95 -12.57
C PHE A 46 -8.62 5.11 -11.73
N PHE A 47 -7.44 4.93 -11.13
CA PHE A 47 -6.87 5.85 -10.16
C PHE A 47 -6.12 7.04 -10.80
N PRO A 48 -6.01 8.20 -10.10
CA PRO A 48 -5.37 9.40 -10.63
C PRO A 48 -3.86 9.26 -10.86
N ASN A 49 -3.20 8.28 -10.23
CA ASN A 49 -1.78 7.98 -10.41
C ASN A 49 -1.50 7.01 -11.58
N GLU A 50 -2.53 6.46 -12.22
CA GLU A 50 -2.36 5.61 -13.40
C GLU A 50 -1.83 6.38 -14.60
N GLN A 51 -1.28 5.68 -15.59
CA GLN A 51 -0.85 6.30 -16.85
C GLN A 51 -2.02 7.02 -17.53
N ARG A 52 -1.73 8.08 -18.32
CA ARG A 52 -2.79 8.90 -18.95
C ARG A 52 -3.78 8.06 -19.77
N SER A 53 -3.30 7.06 -20.49
CA SER A 53 -4.11 6.13 -21.29
C SER A 53 -5.15 5.35 -20.46
N SER A 54 -4.89 5.14 -19.17
CA SER A 54 -5.77 4.42 -18.25
C SER A 54 -6.71 5.33 -17.47
N ARG A 55 -6.42 6.63 -17.36
CA ARG A 55 -7.27 7.59 -16.63
C ARG A 55 -8.52 7.95 -17.44
N ASN A 56 -9.51 7.07 -17.42
CA ASN A 56 -10.80 7.23 -18.07
C ASN A 56 -11.95 6.82 -17.14
N VAL A 57 -13.13 7.40 -17.38
CA VAL A 57 -14.42 6.91 -16.87
C VAL A 57 -15.20 6.41 -18.07
N LEU A 58 -15.29 5.10 -18.21
CA LEU A 58 -16.01 4.45 -19.31
C LEU A 58 -17.40 4.06 -18.84
N VAL A 59 -18.42 4.47 -19.57
CA VAL A 59 -19.82 4.16 -19.24
C VAL A 59 -20.38 3.27 -20.33
N ASP A 60 -20.78 2.05 -19.99
CA ASP A 60 -21.38 1.16 -20.98
C ASP A 60 -22.75 1.67 -21.42
N ASN A 61 -23.10 1.43 -22.68
CA ASN A 61 -24.37 1.84 -23.27
C ASN A 61 -25.59 1.31 -22.49
N SER A 62 -25.49 0.14 -21.86
CA SER A 62 -26.58 -0.42 -21.03
C SER A 62 -26.89 0.43 -19.80
N SER A 63 -25.92 1.17 -19.25
CA SER A 63 -26.11 2.02 -18.07
C SER A 63 -27.05 3.19 -18.31
N PHE A 64 -27.16 3.65 -19.56
CA PHE A 64 -28.10 4.71 -19.94
C PHE A 64 -29.55 4.22 -20.03
N GLN A 65 -29.79 2.90 -19.97
CA GLN A 65 -31.12 2.30 -19.99
C GLN A 65 -31.66 2.02 -18.58
N LEU A 66 -30.87 2.28 -17.53
CA LEU A 66 -31.28 2.05 -16.15
C LEU A 66 -32.36 3.05 -15.71
N ASP A 67 -33.30 2.58 -14.89
CA ASP A 67 -34.30 3.45 -14.26
C ASP A 67 -33.59 4.49 -13.37
N PRO A 68 -33.74 5.80 -13.64
CA PRO A 68 -33.10 6.85 -12.83
C PRO A 68 -33.59 6.88 -11.37
N ASN A 69 -34.75 6.28 -11.08
CA ASN A 69 -35.30 6.15 -9.72
C ASN A 69 -35.08 4.76 -9.11
N GLY A 70 -34.47 3.84 -9.87
CA GLY A 70 -34.12 2.51 -9.39
C GLY A 70 -32.97 2.56 -8.38
N LYS A 71 -32.83 1.48 -7.59
CA LYS A 71 -31.66 1.31 -6.72
C LYS A 71 -30.39 1.31 -7.57
N LEU A 72 -30.30 0.40 -8.55
CA LEU A 72 -29.24 0.44 -9.54
C LEU A 72 -29.54 1.54 -10.58
N SER A 73 -28.82 2.65 -10.50
CA SER A 73 -28.98 3.81 -11.39
C SER A 73 -27.63 4.32 -11.90
N LEU A 74 -27.63 4.96 -13.07
CA LEU A 74 -26.43 5.62 -13.61
C LEU A 74 -25.82 6.60 -12.60
N ARG A 75 -26.66 7.30 -11.84
CA ARG A 75 -26.21 8.21 -10.77
C ARG A 75 -25.45 7.48 -9.68
N GLY A 76 -25.95 6.32 -9.22
CA GLY A 76 -25.28 5.50 -8.22
C GLY A 76 -23.94 4.97 -8.71
N ILE A 77 -23.92 4.43 -9.92
CA ILE A 77 -22.72 3.90 -10.57
C ILE A 77 -21.66 4.99 -10.72
N LEU A 78 -22.02 6.15 -11.30
CA LEU A 78 -21.06 7.25 -11.46
C LEU A 78 -20.57 7.80 -10.11
N ARG A 79 -21.37 7.75 -9.04
CA ARG A 79 -20.92 8.15 -7.71
C ARG A 79 -19.76 7.28 -7.23
N HIS A 80 -19.85 5.98 -7.45
CA HIS A 80 -18.80 5.01 -7.15
C HIS A 80 -17.58 5.23 -8.04
N GLU A 81 -17.75 5.28 -9.36
CA GLU A 81 -16.62 5.43 -10.30
C GLU A 81 -15.85 6.73 -10.10
N LEU A 82 -16.53 7.83 -9.81
CA LEU A 82 -15.88 9.09 -9.49
C LEU A 82 -15.06 9.01 -8.20
N GLY A 83 -15.40 8.11 -7.27
CA GLY A 83 -14.56 7.78 -6.11
C GLY A 83 -13.18 7.25 -6.52
N HIS A 84 -13.11 6.33 -7.49
CA HIS A 84 -11.85 5.82 -8.04
C HIS A 84 -11.00 6.92 -8.67
N THR A 85 -11.63 7.88 -9.38
CA THR A 85 -10.92 9.00 -10.02
C THR A 85 -10.22 9.92 -9.02
N ILE A 86 -10.65 9.90 -7.75
CA ILE A 86 -10.03 10.60 -6.63
C ILE A 86 -9.33 9.63 -5.66
N GLY A 87 -8.96 8.44 -6.13
CA GLY A 87 -8.07 7.52 -5.43
C GLY A 87 -8.71 6.66 -4.35
N PHE A 88 -10.04 6.59 -4.25
CA PHE A 88 -10.69 5.67 -3.33
C PHE A 88 -10.71 4.27 -3.91
N ARG A 89 -10.37 3.28 -3.08
CA ARG A 89 -10.35 1.86 -3.41
C ARG A 89 -11.64 1.22 -2.97
N HIS A 90 -11.91 0.03 -3.50
CA HIS A 90 -13.01 -0.78 -3.00
C HIS A 90 -12.81 -1.13 -1.53
N GLU A 91 -13.85 -0.93 -0.72
CA GLU A 91 -13.79 -1.16 0.72
C GLU A 91 -13.64 -2.66 1.05
N HIS A 92 -14.15 -3.54 0.17
CA HIS A 92 -14.01 -5.00 0.30
C HIS A 92 -12.57 -5.50 0.18
N THR A 93 -11.61 -4.66 -0.25
CA THR A 93 -10.20 -5.04 -0.23
C THR A 93 -9.63 -5.10 1.19
N ARG A 94 -10.36 -4.59 2.19
CA ARG A 94 -9.97 -4.66 3.60
C ARG A 94 -10.19 -6.07 4.16
N PRO A 95 -9.31 -6.55 5.07
CA PRO A 95 -9.47 -7.84 5.73
C PRO A 95 -10.82 -8.01 6.42
N ASP A 96 -11.39 -6.94 6.98
CA ASP A 96 -12.70 -6.91 7.66
C ASP A 96 -13.86 -7.41 6.79
N SER A 97 -13.74 -7.28 5.46
CA SER A 97 -14.75 -7.76 4.51
C SER A 97 -14.80 -9.28 4.43
N GLY A 98 -13.66 -9.96 4.60
CA GLY A 98 -13.52 -11.41 4.49
C GLY A 98 -13.90 -11.99 3.11
N ALA A 99 -14.06 -11.16 2.07
CA ALA A 99 -14.48 -11.56 0.74
C ALA A 99 -14.00 -10.56 -0.32
N CYS A 100 -13.83 -11.04 -1.57
CA CYS A 100 -13.45 -10.23 -2.74
C CYS A 100 -12.17 -9.40 -2.59
N PHE A 101 -11.19 -9.88 -1.81
CA PHE A 101 -9.89 -9.22 -1.72
C PHE A 101 -9.29 -8.97 -3.11
N GLU A 102 -8.86 -7.74 -3.37
CA GLU A 102 -8.30 -7.34 -4.67
C GLU A 102 -6.78 -7.30 -4.59
N ASP A 103 -6.24 -6.45 -3.72
CA ASP A 103 -4.80 -6.29 -3.50
C ASP A 103 -4.50 -5.42 -2.25
N ASN A 104 -3.21 -5.11 -2.06
CA ASN A 104 -2.66 -4.41 -0.90
C ASN A 104 -2.24 -2.95 -1.19
N ASN A 105 -2.46 -2.48 -2.41
CA ASN A 105 -2.06 -1.14 -2.83
C ASN A 105 -3.13 -0.12 -2.42
N TRP A 106 -3.25 0.09 -1.12
CA TRP A 106 -4.17 1.03 -0.48
C TRP A 106 -3.64 1.40 0.91
N ARG A 107 -4.18 2.48 1.48
CA ARG A 107 -3.97 2.83 2.90
C ARG A 107 -5.32 3.11 3.55
N PRO A 108 -5.54 2.74 4.82
CA PRO A 108 -6.77 3.10 5.49
C PRO A 108 -6.88 4.63 5.59
N LEU A 109 -8.06 5.14 5.26
CA LEU A 109 -8.41 6.56 5.42
C LEU A 109 -9.39 6.77 6.58
N THR A 110 -10.24 5.78 6.82
CA THR A 110 -11.25 5.73 7.87
C THR A 110 -11.31 4.34 8.51
N SER A 111 -12.09 4.18 9.57
CA SER A 111 -12.56 2.86 10.00
C SER A 111 -13.30 2.12 8.88
N TYR A 112 -13.40 0.80 9.01
CA TYR A 112 -14.12 -0.05 8.05
C TYR A 112 -15.60 0.34 7.97
N ASP A 113 -16.11 0.51 6.75
CA ASP A 113 -17.51 0.85 6.48
C ASP A 113 -18.15 -0.16 5.52
N ALA A 114 -18.82 -1.17 6.09
CA ALA A 114 -19.57 -2.16 5.32
C ALA A 114 -20.69 -1.56 4.44
N PHE A 115 -21.10 -0.31 4.66
CA PHE A 115 -22.12 0.39 3.87
C PHE A 115 -21.52 1.39 2.88
N SER A 116 -20.19 1.51 2.80
CA SER A 116 -19.50 2.45 1.94
C SER A 116 -19.99 2.36 0.49
N VAL A 117 -20.06 3.51 -0.18
CA VAL A 117 -20.27 3.57 -1.63
C VAL A 117 -19.25 2.72 -2.41
N MET A 118 -18.06 2.52 -1.85
CA MET A 118 -16.99 1.71 -2.44
C MET A 118 -17.07 0.22 -2.07
N HIS A 119 -18.13 -0.21 -1.37
CA HIS A 119 -18.30 -1.59 -0.94
C HIS A 119 -19.34 -2.33 -1.77
N TYR A 120 -18.94 -3.42 -2.43
CA TYR A 120 -19.88 -4.23 -3.18
C TYR A 120 -20.78 -5.09 -2.30
N PRO A 121 -22.12 -5.09 -2.51
CA PRO A 121 -23.04 -5.94 -1.76
C PRO A 121 -22.73 -7.44 -1.89
N GLN A 122 -22.28 -7.88 -3.07
CA GLN A 122 -21.87 -9.28 -3.31
C GLN A 122 -20.56 -9.67 -2.59
N CYS A 123 -19.85 -8.71 -2.01
CA CYS A 123 -18.57 -8.90 -1.35
C CYS A 123 -18.65 -8.78 0.17
N ASN A 124 -19.81 -9.09 0.77
CA ASN A 124 -20.16 -8.85 2.17
C ASN A 124 -20.44 -7.37 2.54
N GLY A 125 -20.62 -6.51 1.54
CA GLY A 125 -21.16 -5.17 1.75
C GLY A 125 -22.60 -5.24 2.26
N LYS A 126 -22.92 -4.39 3.24
CA LYS A 126 -24.27 -4.22 3.78
C LYS A 126 -25.05 -3.10 3.10
N GLY A 127 -24.40 -2.31 2.25
CA GLY A 127 -25.04 -1.36 1.36
C GLY A 127 -25.90 -2.03 0.28
N ASP A 128 -26.57 -1.22 -0.53
CA ASP A 128 -27.29 -1.68 -1.71
C ASP A 128 -26.81 -0.96 -2.98
N TRP A 129 -27.35 -1.38 -4.13
CA TRP A 129 -26.95 -0.86 -5.44
C TRP A 129 -27.30 0.62 -5.68
N ALA A 130 -27.94 1.31 -4.73
CA ALA A 130 -28.06 2.77 -4.76
C ALA A 130 -26.70 3.47 -4.62
N LEU A 131 -25.70 2.76 -4.05
CA LEU A 131 -24.31 3.23 -3.93
C LEU A 131 -24.28 4.61 -3.27
N THR A 132 -25.07 4.78 -2.20
CA THR A 132 -25.25 6.07 -1.53
C THR A 132 -24.04 6.34 -0.65
N LEU A 133 -23.55 7.59 -0.65
CA LEU A 133 -22.46 8.01 0.25
C LEU A 133 -22.91 7.92 1.71
N THR A 134 -22.11 7.25 2.54
CA THR A 134 -22.27 7.28 3.98
C THR A 134 -21.64 8.53 4.57
N ASN A 135 -21.87 8.78 5.87
CA ASN A 135 -21.15 9.82 6.59
C ASN A 135 -19.64 9.54 6.64
N ILE A 136 -19.23 8.27 6.67
CA ILE A 136 -17.82 7.87 6.70
C ILE A 136 -17.17 8.16 5.35
N ASP A 137 -17.85 7.87 4.23
CA ASP A 137 -17.36 8.23 2.89
C ASP A 137 -17.12 9.76 2.77
N ASN A 138 -18.12 10.54 3.17
CA ASN A 138 -18.07 12.01 3.11
C ASN A 138 -16.92 12.55 3.98
N ASN A 139 -16.80 12.04 5.21
CA ASN A 139 -15.78 12.50 6.14
C ASN A 139 -14.38 12.06 5.71
N GLY A 140 -14.19 10.82 5.27
CA GLY A 140 -12.91 10.32 4.75
C GLY A 140 -12.40 11.19 3.61
N ALA A 141 -13.27 11.52 2.65
CA ALA A 141 -12.92 12.43 1.57
C ALA A 141 -12.54 13.85 2.05
N ALA A 142 -13.20 14.33 3.09
CA ALA A 142 -12.84 15.60 3.73
C ALA A 142 -11.50 15.52 4.49
N CYS A 143 -11.18 14.39 5.12
CA CYS A 143 -9.89 14.16 5.78
C CYS A 143 -8.72 14.24 4.78
N LEU A 144 -8.89 13.64 3.59
CA LEU A 144 -7.84 13.58 2.57
C LEU A 144 -7.67 14.90 1.82
N TYR A 145 -8.77 15.47 1.35
CA TYR A 145 -8.74 16.61 0.41
C TYR A 145 -9.09 17.94 1.08
N GLY A 146 -9.31 17.93 2.40
CA GLY A 146 -9.78 19.08 3.17
C GLY A 146 -11.30 19.25 3.09
N PRO A 147 -11.93 19.86 4.12
CA PRO A 147 -13.38 19.98 4.18
C PRO A 147 -13.92 21.10 3.28
N ALA A 148 -15.06 20.85 2.66
CA ALA A 148 -15.84 21.91 2.01
C ALA A 148 -16.28 22.98 3.01
N GLN A 149 -16.65 24.16 2.52
CA GLN A 149 -17.19 25.22 3.37
C GLN A 149 -18.45 24.74 4.10
N GLY A 150 -18.44 24.83 5.43
CA GLY A 150 -19.57 24.40 6.26
C GLY A 150 -19.58 22.90 6.60
N PHE A 151 -18.62 22.12 6.11
CA PHE A 151 -18.44 20.72 6.53
C PHE A 151 -17.46 20.64 7.70
N THR A 152 -17.90 20.00 8.79
CA THR A 152 -17.05 19.74 9.96
C THR A 152 -16.54 18.32 9.89
N ILE A 153 -15.21 18.17 9.91
CA ILE A 153 -14.57 16.86 9.96
C ILE A 153 -14.71 16.27 11.36
N ASP A 154 -15.21 15.05 11.45
CA ASP A 154 -14.99 14.18 12.59
C ASP A 154 -13.58 13.58 12.48
N THR A 155 -12.65 14.11 13.26
CA THR A 155 -11.24 13.68 13.22
C THR A 155 -11.04 12.30 13.84
N SER A 156 -11.99 11.81 14.65
CA SER A 156 -11.89 10.47 15.28
C SER A 156 -11.96 9.34 14.25
N ILE A 157 -12.55 9.62 13.09
CA ILE A 157 -12.62 8.68 11.97
C ILE A 157 -11.62 8.99 10.85
N CYS A 158 -10.84 10.08 10.94
CA CYS A 158 -9.78 10.43 9.97
C CYS A 158 -8.47 9.66 10.18
N GLN A 159 -8.47 8.77 11.14
CA GLN A 159 -7.42 7.82 11.40
C GLN A 159 -8.17 6.50 11.28
N GLY A 160 -7.92 5.73 10.22
CA GLY A 160 -8.30 4.32 10.27
C GLY A 160 -7.74 3.71 11.57
N PRO A 161 -8.33 2.62 12.11
CA PRO A 161 -7.85 2.01 13.34
C PRO A 161 -6.31 1.90 13.33
N GLU A 162 -5.65 2.26 14.44
CA GLU A 162 -4.25 1.88 14.66
C GLU A 162 -4.17 0.35 14.47
N GLU A 163 -3.36 -0.06 13.50
CA GLU A 163 -3.46 -1.26 12.67
C GLU A 163 -3.27 -2.61 13.40
N PRO A 164 -3.76 -3.74 12.83
CA PRO A 164 -2.95 -4.97 12.80
C PRO A 164 -2.95 -5.69 11.44
N PRO A 165 -1.89 -6.48 11.17
CA PRO A 165 -0.84 -6.09 10.26
C PRO A 165 -1.40 -5.79 8.86
N GLY A 166 -1.03 -4.61 8.34
CA GLY A 166 -1.20 -4.29 6.94
C GLY A 166 -0.57 -5.38 6.08
N PRO A 167 -1.13 -5.65 4.89
CA PRO A 167 -0.54 -6.63 4.02
C PRO A 167 0.73 -6.05 3.36
N ILE A 168 1.86 -6.64 3.76
CA ILE A 168 3.25 -6.53 3.27
C ILE A 168 3.49 -5.45 2.20
N ALA A 169 4.09 -4.33 2.60
CA ALA A 169 4.67 -3.35 1.69
C ALA A 169 5.77 -3.98 0.83
N CYS A 170 5.80 -3.73 -0.48
CA CYS A 170 7.04 -3.87 -1.24
C CYS A 170 7.90 -2.61 -1.06
N GLY A 171 8.26 -2.35 0.19
CA GLY A 171 9.37 -1.52 0.59
C GLY A 171 10.35 -2.35 1.43
N PRO A 172 11.55 -1.84 1.70
CA PRO A 172 12.45 -2.49 2.65
C PRO A 172 11.75 -2.71 4.00
N LYS A 173 11.66 -3.96 4.45
CA LYS A 173 11.21 -4.37 5.77
C LYS A 173 12.40 -4.34 6.71
N THR A 174 12.27 -3.71 7.87
CA THR A 174 13.29 -3.69 8.91
C THR A 174 12.90 -4.59 10.07
N GLU A 175 13.74 -5.56 10.41
CA GLU A 175 13.61 -6.45 11.56
C GLU A 175 14.69 -6.12 12.56
N THR A 176 14.34 -5.93 13.83
CA THR A 176 15.30 -5.62 14.89
C THR A 176 15.18 -6.63 16.02
N VAL A 177 16.30 -7.22 16.42
CA VAL A 177 16.42 -8.04 17.62
C VAL A 177 17.27 -7.29 18.64
N VAL A 178 16.73 -7.16 19.85
CA VAL A 178 17.36 -6.37 20.91
C VAL A 178 17.89 -7.26 22.05
N GLY A 179 18.83 -6.73 22.84
CA GLY A 179 19.36 -7.38 24.03
C GLY A 179 20.05 -8.72 23.74
N GLN A 180 20.74 -8.82 22.60
CA GLN A 180 21.46 -10.02 22.20
C GLN A 180 22.80 -10.10 22.92
N SER A 181 23.29 -11.31 23.15
CA SER A 181 24.59 -11.53 23.78
C SER A 181 25.29 -12.74 23.19
N VAL A 182 26.60 -12.64 22.96
CA VAL A 182 27.41 -13.75 22.48
C VAL A 182 28.66 -13.90 23.34
N ALA A 183 28.98 -15.13 23.75
CA ALA A 183 30.21 -15.40 24.50
C ALA A 183 31.44 -15.43 23.57
N LYS A 184 32.64 -15.29 24.15
CA LYS A 184 33.89 -15.44 23.39
C LYS A 184 33.93 -16.79 22.67
N ASN A 185 34.24 -16.76 21.38
CA ASN A 185 34.26 -17.89 20.44
C ASN A 185 32.90 -18.56 20.18
N ALA A 186 31.80 -18.08 20.76
CA ALA A 186 30.47 -18.54 20.42
C ALA A 186 29.97 -17.83 19.15
N GLU A 187 29.00 -18.47 18.49
CA GLU A 187 28.35 -17.95 17.29
C GLU A 187 26.83 -17.96 17.50
N GLN A 188 26.16 -16.95 16.96
CA GLN A 188 24.70 -16.86 16.91
C GLN A 188 24.26 -16.50 15.49
N THR A 189 23.26 -17.20 14.98
CA THR A 189 22.73 -17.01 13.63
C THR A 189 21.35 -16.36 13.65
N TYR A 190 21.05 -15.59 12.60
CA TYR A 190 19.80 -14.88 12.38
C TYR A 190 19.36 -15.04 10.92
N GLY A 191 18.06 -15.17 10.69
CA GLY A 191 17.49 -15.49 9.38
C GLY A 191 17.23 -16.99 9.20
N PRO A 192 17.06 -17.49 7.96
CA PRO A 192 17.15 -16.73 6.71
C PRO A 192 16.08 -15.64 6.60
N PHE A 193 16.47 -14.47 6.09
CA PHE A 193 15.55 -13.43 5.67
C PHE A 193 15.36 -13.53 4.16
N VAL A 194 14.12 -13.61 3.70
CA VAL A 194 13.81 -13.72 2.27
C VAL A 194 14.18 -12.42 1.57
N VAL A 195 14.81 -12.50 0.40
CA VAL A 195 15.25 -11.31 -0.37
C VAL A 195 14.89 -11.42 -1.84
N VAL A 196 14.66 -10.27 -2.49
CA VAL A 196 14.40 -10.16 -3.93
C VAL A 196 15.68 -9.75 -4.67
N PRO A 197 16.12 -10.46 -5.73
CA PRO A 197 17.23 -10.05 -6.57
C PRO A 197 17.13 -8.59 -7.06
N GLY A 198 18.25 -7.87 -7.01
CA GLY A 198 18.32 -6.46 -7.41
C GLY A 198 17.79 -5.45 -6.39
N THR A 199 17.39 -5.91 -5.19
CA THR A 199 17.09 -5.03 -4.05
C THR A 199 18.30 -4.87 -3.14
N LEU A 200 18.21 -3.96 -2.16
CA LEU A 200 19.27 -3.70 -1.19
C LEU A 200 18.97 -4.42 0.14
N VAL A 201 19.98 -5.04 0.72
CA VAL A 201 19.98 -5.51 2.10
C VAL A 201 20.92 -4.64 2.92
N GLU A 202 20.44 -4.16 4.06
CA GLU A 202 21.24 -3.46 5.07
C GLU A 202 21.17 -4.21 6.39
N VAL A 203 22.33 -4.57 6.94
CA VAL A 203 22.47 -5.22 8.24
C VAL A 203 23.32 -4.34 9.12
N VAL A 204 22.77 -3.90 10.24
CA VAL A 204 23.44 -3.02 11.20
C VAL A 204 23.45 -3.69 12.57
N MET A 205 24.63 -3.85 13.13
CA MET A 205 24.85 -4.28 14.51
C MET A 205 25.24 -3.06 15.33
N HIS A 206 24.57 -2.89 16.47
CA HIS A 206 24.78 -1.80 17.41
C HIS A 206 25.22 -2.34 18.76
N GLY A 207 26.27 -1.76 19.35
CA GLY A 207 26.76 -2.13 20.66
C GLY A 207 25.89 -1.59 21.79
N GLU A 208 25.74 -2.38 22.86
CA GLU A 208 25.14 -1.89 24.10
C GLU A 208 26.20 -1.38 25.09
N ALA A 209 25.81 -1.11 26.34
CA ALA A 209 26.75 -0.75 27.39
C ALA A 209 27.73 -1.91 27.67
N ASN A 210 29.05 -1.62 27.62
CA ASN A 210 30.12 -2.62 27.60
C ASN A 210 29.97 -3.62 26.43
N PRO A 211 30.04 -3.11 25.19
CA PRO A 211 29.59 -3.85 24.02
C PRO A 211 30.43 -5.09 23.69
N GLY A 212 31.66 -5.17 24.17
CA GLY A 212 32.61 -6.19 23.75
C GLY A 212 33.00 -6.03 22.28
N ASP A 213 33.36 -7.15 21.66
CA ASP A 213 33.80 -7.23 20.27
C ASP A 213 33.12 -8.41 19.55
N PRO A 214 31.86 -8.25 19.13
CA PRO A 214 31.19 -9.16 18.22
C PRO A 214 31.53 -8.83 16.76
N ASP A 215 31.77 -9.86 15.95
CA ASP A 215 31.99 -9.78 14.51
C ASP A 215 30.73 -10.21 13.73
N LEU A 216 30.31 -9.39 12.78
CA LEU A 216 29.20 -9.59 11.84
C LEU A 216 29.67 -10.31 10.57
N TYR A 217 28.90 -11.33 10.18
CA TYR A 217 29.06 -12.04 8.92
C TYR A 217 27.70 -12.10 8.23
N VAL A 218 27.64 -11.72 6.96
CA VAL A 218 26.43 -11.77 6.14
C VAL A 218 26.71 -12.59 4.89
N ARG A 219 25.76 -13.45 4.51
CA ARG A 219 25.89 -14.31 3.32
C ARG A 219 24.54 -14.62 2.68
N PHE A 220 24.47 -14.64 1.36
CA PHE A 220 23.27 -15.04 0.63
C PHE A 220 23.16 -16.58 0.51
N ASN A 221 21.93 -17.07 0.59
CA ASN A 221 21.46 -18.45 0.36
C ASN A 221 22.04 -19.55 1.26
N GLN A 222 23.04 -19.25 2.10
CA GLN A 222 23.72 -20.19 2.97
C GLN A 222 24.20 -19.47 4.23
N ASP A 223 24.36 -20.21 5.32
CA ASP A 223 24.92 -19.64 6.55
C ASP A 223 26.38 -19.17 6.34
N PRO A 224 26.75 -18.00 6.90
CA PRO A 224 28.12 -17.53 6.87
C PRO A 224 29.04 -18.42 7.71
N THR A 225 30.23 -18.71 7.20
CA THR A 225 31.33 -19.30 7.99
C THR A 225 32.41 -18.26 8.23
N THR A 226 33.39 -18.58 9.07
CA THR A 226 34.55 -17.70 9.30
C THR A 226 35.43 -17.52 8.05
N THR A 227 35.22 -18.34 7.01
CA THR A 227 35.96 -18.33 5.75
C THR A 227 35.08 -18.10 4.51
N ALA A 228 33.75 -18.11 4.64
CA ALA A 228 32.81 -17.90 3.54
C ALA A 228 31.69 -16.95 3.97
N TYR A 229 31.74 -15.73 3.44
CA TYR A 229 30.82 -14.63 3.70
C TYR A 229 30.81 -13.68 2.51
N ASP A 230 29.71 -12.96 2.33
CA ASP A 230 29.59 -11.89 1.31
C ASP A 230 29.91 -10.52 1.91
N CYS A 231 29.70 -10.34 3.22
CA CYS A 231 30.16 -9.16 3.95
C CYS A 231 30.62 -9.47 5.37
N ARG A 232 31.70 -8.79 5.77
CA ARG A 232 32.26 -8.74 7.11
C ARG A 232 33.05 -7.41 7.24
N PRO A 233 32.58 -6.43 8.02
CA PRO A 233 33.20 -5.10 8.06
C PRO A 233 34.59 -5.05 8.74
N TYR A 234 34.91 -6.01 9.62
CA TYR A 234 36.21 -6.07 10.35
C TYR A 234 36.50 -4.81 11.16
N LEU A 235 35.49 -4.23 11.79
CA LEU A 235 35.69 -3.11 12.69
C LEU A 235 35.97 -3.62 14.10
N SER A 236 36.76 -2.86 14.86
CA SER A 236 36.95 -3.15 16.28
C SER A 236 35.71 -2.69 17.06
N GLY A 237 35.08 -3.59 17.82
CA GLY A 237 33.91 -3.29 18.64
C GLY A 237 32.59 -3.65 17.96
N ALA A 238 31.47 -3.43 18.66
CA ALA A 238 30.16 -3.95 18.26
C ALA A 238 29.35 -3.12 17.26
N GLU A 239 29.89 -2.00 16.76
CA GLU A 239 29.23 -1.19 15.73
C GLU A 239 29.69 -1.62 14.34
N GLU A 240 28.94 -2.52 13.72
CA GLU A 240 29.26 -3.03 12.38
C GLU A 240 28.08 -2.91 11.43
N LYS A 241 28.37 -2.66 10.14
CA LYS A 241 27.35 -2.45 9.12
C LYS A 241 27.74 -3.09 7.79
N CYS A 242 26.80 -3.84 7.22
CA CYS A 242 26.86 -4.41 5.88
C CYS A 242 25.73 -3.85 5.02
N VAL A 243 26.06 -3.37 3.82
CA VAL A 243 25.09 -2.95 2.81
C VAL A 243 25.43 -3.68 1.52
N LEU A 244 24.50 -4.51 1.03
CA LEU A 244 24.73 -5.43 -0.07
C LEU A 244 23.58 -5.38 -1.07
N ASP A 245 23.91 -5.37 -2.36
CA ASP A 245 22.95 -5.63 -3.42
C ASP A 245 22.66 -7.14 -3.49
N VAL A 246 21.38 -7.51 -3.56
CA VAL A 246 20.97 -8.91 -3.68
C VAL A 246 21.33 -9.43 -5.08
N PRO A 247 22.17 -10.47 -5.21
CA PRO A 247 22.58 -10.99 -6.51
C PRO A 247 21.41 -11.64 -7.25
N THR A 248 21.56 -11.87 -8.57
CA THR A 248 20.51 -12.45 -9.43
C THR A 248 20.02 -13.83 -8.99
N ASN A 249 20.84 -14.57 -8.25
CA ASN A 249 20.51 -15.87 -7.66
C ASN A 249 20.22 -15.81 -6.15
N GLY A 250 20.19 -14.62 -5.54
CA GLY A 250 19.92 -14.43 -4.12
C GLY A 250 18.44 -14.57 -3.81
N THR A 251 18.08 -15.50 -2.94
CA THR A 251 16.70 -15.74 -2.49
C THR A 251 16.54 -15.56 -0.98
N ALA A 252 17.64 -15.71 -0.23
CA ALA A 252 17.69 -15.43 1.20
C ALA A 252 19.02 -14.79 1.61
N VAL A 253 19.01 -13.98 2.67
CA VAL A 253 20.22 -13.53 3.36
C VAL A 253 20.26 -14.13 4.77
N HIS A 254 21.44 -14.61 5.14
CA HIS A 254 21.76 -15.20 6.43
C HIS A 254 22.75 -14.31 7.14
N VAL A 255 22.51 -14.07 8.42
CA VAL A 255 23.37 -13.23 9.27
C VAL A 255 23.93 -14.09 10.40
N LYS A 256 25.20 -13.93 10.71
CA LYS A 256 25.86 -14.57 11.84
C LYS A 256 26.68 -13.54 12.61
N VAL A 257 26.59 -13.61 13.93
CA VAL A 257 27.43 -12.82 14.84
C VAL A 257 28.31 -13.79 15.63
N ARG A 258 29.61 -13.49 15.70
CA ARG A 258 30.60 -14.28 16.45
C ARG A 258 31.30 -13.42 17.49
N GLY A 259 31.35 -13.86 18.73
CA GLY A 259 32.07 -13.13 19.78
C GLY A 259 33.59 -13.28 19.65
N TYR A 260 34.31 -12.25 19.20
CA TYR A 260 35.76 -12.19 19.39
C TYR A 260 36.09 -12.05 20.88
N SER A 261 35.32 -11.23 21.59
CA SER A 261 35.14 -11.27 23.05
C SER A 261 33.68 -11.53 23.41
N ALA A 262 33.39 -11.71 24.71
CA ALA A 262 32.00 -11.64 25.17
C ALA A 262 31.44 -10.24 24.85
N ALA A 263 30.21 -10.18 24.36
CA ALA A 263 29.63 -8.98 23.77
C ALA A 263 28.11 -8.91 23.93
N HIS A 264 27.58 -7.69 23.95
CA HIS A 264 26.15 -7.36 23.99
C HIS A 264 25.80 -6.39 22.86
N PHE A 265 24.77 -6.71 22.09
CA PHE A 265 24.42 -5.98 20.89
C PHE A 265 22.93 -6.02 20.55
N ASN A 266 22.52 -5.09 19.70
CA ASN A 266 21.26 -5.10 18.97
C ASN A 266 21.58 -5.33 17.49
N LEU A 267 20.70 -6.02 16.77
CA LEU A 267 20.88 -6.30 15.35
C LEU A 267 19.64 -5.86 14.58
N THR A 268 19.85 -5.05 13.56
CA THR A 268 18.82 -4.55 12.63
C THR A 268 19.10 -5.08 11.23
N VAL A 269 18.10 -5.69 10.60
CA VAL A 269 18.17 -6.24 9.25
C VAL A 269 17.06 -5.62 8.41
N THR A 270 17.43 -4.85 7.40
CA THR A 270 16.54 -4.24 6.43
C THR A 270 16.64 -5.00 5.10
N HIS A 271 15.54 -5.56 4.62
CA HIS A 271 15.50 -6.42 3.42
C HIS A 271 14.16 -6.30 2.67
N THR A 272 14.12 -6.67 1.39
CA THR A 272 12.86 -6.72 0.62
C THR A 272 12.42 -8.18 0.40
N PRO A 273 11.35 -8.66 1.05
CA PRO A 273 10.90 -10.05 0.92
C PRO A 273 10.23 -10.35 -0.44
N THR A 274 10.31 -11.60 -0.90
CA THR A 274 9.55 -12.11 -2.05
C THR A 274 8.11 -12.43 -1.65
N HIS A 275 7.19 -12.36 -2.62
CA HIS A 275 5.77 -12.75 -2.48
C HIS A 275 5.56 -14.15 -1.90
#